data_AF-A0A0C9R7Y1-F1
#
_entry.id   AF-A0A0C9R7Y1-F1
#
_cell.length_a   1.000
_cell.length_b   1.000
_cell.length_c   1.000
_cell.angle_alpha   90.00
_cell.angle_beta   90.00
_cell.angle_gamma   90.00
#
_symmetry.space_group_name_H-M   'P 1'
#
loop_
_entity.id
_entity.type
_entity.pdbx_description
1 polymer ?
#
loop_
_entity_poly.entity_id
_entity_poly.type
_entity_poly.pdbx_seq_one_letter_code
_entity_poly.pdbx_strand_id
1 'polypeptide(L)'
;MSSSSLKPTEWESTISIPTTREEFNRMLDAVKCEVPVRCPSEGVLNDIIILFKNGVRLSRRRLEHKITLTTRNILGFHRGVSYPIVRTTAHEELASHPPLQDIERMTHRLVKFVGQVRQTYNKEECEKGERYTLEYEIEYPGDTSYTEILRLESEMMDCAVQHKHFAAAQAMSLENIFACVMSKVQMWHCFDDKQLYHWAYKWNGVKAKMMVQRDEDIAYLWPDAGVIKTQRFEGDVEVFANLCLLVEIMEDRVVIIEVIGSSFDGRIHTTEPRTNIEFLDHLNDSVSRCDGTRIGGKSIVVQAFYPPPKPDRYDEQLHDGFIIVQNDIIIKWKIPTLDVKCIAPFTYSAANRNFYLDLEGEVDAIYEISSSHKILRRRIDRIAPSSAEELETFLTSTELLNACQSTFS
;
A
#
# COMPACT_ATOMS: atom_id res chain seq x y z
N MET A 1 -3.54 -38.90 -21.42
CA MET A 1 -3.85 -37.69 -20.63
C MET A 1 -2.53 -37.03 -20.31
N SER A 2 -2.18 -35.99 -21.06
CA SER A 2 -0.94 -35.23 -20.88
C SER A 2 -1.01 -34.48 -19.57
N SER A 3 -0.15 -34.83 -18.62
CA SER A 3 0.12 -33.98 -17.46
C SER A 3 0.60 -32.64 -18.00
N SER A 4 -0.23 -31.60 -17.88
CA SER A 4 0.22 -30.23 -18.06
C SER A 4 1.26 -29.96 -16.98
N SER A 5 2.54 -30.15 -17.31
CA SER A 5 3.64 -29.66 -16.49
C SER A 5 3.49 -28.15 -16.46
N LEU A 6 2.91 -27.62 -15.39
CA LEU A 6 2.93 -26.20 -15.10
C LEU A 6 4.38 -25.75 -15.24
N LYS A 7 4.64 -24.83 -16.17
CA LYS A 7 5.99 -24.27 -16.34
C LYS A 7 6.38 -23.66 -14.99
N PRO A 8 7.62 -23.88 -14.51
CA PRO A 8 8.07 -23.31 -13.25
C PRO A 8 7.90 -21.79 -13.30
N THR A 9 7.09 -21.26 -12.37
CA THR A 9 6.91 -19.83 -12.15
C THR A 9 7.82 -19.39 -11.03
N GLU A 10 8.69 -18.44 -11.30
CA GLU A 10 9.53 -17.74 -10.34
C GLU A 10 8.71 -16.65 -9.66
N TRP A 11 8.74 -16.61 -8.33
CA TRP A 11 8.16 -15.53 -7.54
C TRP A 11 9.28 -14.89 -6.74
N GLU A 12 9.44 -13.57 -6.90
CA GLU A 12 10.58 -12.83 -6.35
C GLU A 12 10.12 -11.48 -5.80
N SER A 13 10.71 -11.09 -4.68
CA SER A 13 10.68 -9.70 -4.19
C SER A 13 12.08 -9.13 -4.22
N THR A 14 12.21 -7.90 -4.74
CA THR A 14 13.51 -7.23 -4.91
C THR A 14 13.48 -5.82 -4.36
N ILE A 15 14.53 -5.43 -3.64
CA ILE A 15 14.90 -4.03 -3.40
C ILE A 15 16.09 -3.73 -4.30
N SER A 16 15.99 -2.71 -5.15
CA SER A 16 17.10 -2.23 -5.98
C SER A 16 17.52 -0.82 -5.54
N ILE A 17 18.82 -0.64 -5.29
CA ILE A 17 19.41 0.61 -4.81
C ILE A 17 20.49 1.03 -5.81
N PRO A 18 20.28 2.11 -6.58
CA PRO A 18 21.32 2.70 -7.41
C PRO A 18 22.50 3.16 -6.55
N THR A 19 23.73 2.94 -7.02
CA THR A 19 24.95 3.33 -6.31
C THR A 19 25.98 3.95 -7.24
N THR A 20 26.96 4.64 -6.67
CA THR A 20 28.11 5.19 -7.40
C THR A 20 29.16 4.11 -7.68
N ARG A 21 30.04 4.35 -8.66
CA ARG A 21 31.16 3.46 -8.94
C ARG A 21 32.10 3.33 -7.74
N GLU A 22 32.34 4.42 -7.03
CA GLU A 22 33.21 4.48 -5.85
C GLU A 22 32.65 3.65 -4.69
N GLU A 23 31.35 3.78 -4.40
CA GLU A 23 30.65 2.95 -3.41
C GLU A 23 30.65 1.48 -3.82
N PHE A 24 30.31 1.20 -5.07
CA PHE A 24 30.31 -0.15 -5.61
C PHE A 24 31.65 -0.85 -5.42
N ASN A 25 32.75 -0.21 -5.81
CA ASN A 25 34.09 -0.78 -5.66
C ASN A 25 34.47 -0.99 -4.19
N ARG A 26 34.14 -0.04 -3.30
CA ARG A 26 34.37 -0.19 -1.85
C ARG A 26 33.62 -1.41 -1.28
N MET A 27 32.36 -1.59 -1.65
CA MET A 27 31.57 -2.73 -1.21
C MET A 27 32.12 -4.05 -1.79
N LEU A 28 32.50 -4.04 -3.06
CA LEU A 28 33.09 -5.20 -3.73
C LEU A 28 34.40 -5.64 -3.07
N ASP A 29 35.26 -4.69 -2.69
CA ASP A 29 36.51 -4.95 -2.00
C ASP A 29 36.27 -5.52 -0.60
N ALA A 30 35.31 -4.96 0.16
CA ALA A 30 34.91 -5.49 1.46
C ALA A 30 34.44 -6.94 1.37
N VAL A 31 33.56 -7.25 0.40
CA VAL A 31 33.05 -8.61 0.19
C VAL A 31 34.16 -9.58 -0.22
N LYS A 32 35.12 -9.16 -1.05
CA LYS A 32 36.27 -9.98 -1.43
C LYS A 32 37.21 -10.26 -0.25
N CYS A 33 37.34 -9.32 0.69
CA CYS A 33 38.17 -9.47 1.88
C CYS A 33 37.52 -10.34 2.98
N GLU A 34 36.19 -10.39 3.03
CA GLU A 34 35.44 -11.14 4.05
C GLU A 34 35.39 -12.66 3.85
N VAL A 35 35.83 -13.19 2.70
CA VAL A 35 35.70 -14.63 2.40
C VAL A 35 37.00 -15.40 2.72
N PRO A 36 37.11 -16.08 3.87
CA PRO A 36 38.06 -17.18 4.01
C PRO A 36 37.57 -18.37 3.17
N VAL A 37 38.52 -18.99 2.45
CA VAL A 37 38.40 -20.05 1.43
C VAL A 37 37.78 -21.38 1.92
N ARG A 38 36.94 -21.42 2.97
CA ARG A 38 36.65 -22.68 3.69
C ARG A 38 35.25 -23.27 3.61
N CYS A 39 34.25 -22.61 3.01
CA CYS A 39 32.94 -23.25 2.78
C CYS A 39 32.37 -22.97 1.37
N PRO A 40 32.21 -24.00 0.50
CA PRO A 40 31.67 -23.83 -0.86
C PRO A 40 30.21 -23.36 -0.92
N SER A 41 29.45 -23.49 0.18
CA SER A 41 28.03 -23.11 0.27
C SER A 41 27.79 -21.64 0.63
N GLU A 42 28.83 -20.91 1.07
CA GLU A 42 28.77 -19.47 1.43
C GLU A 42 29.69 -18.63 0.52
N GLY A 43 30.04 -19.20 -0.65
CA GLY A 43 30.94 -18.56 -1.59
C GLY A 43 30.28 -17.40 -2.33
N VAL A 44 31.08 -16.36 -2.57
CA VAL A 44 30.74 -15.29 -3.51
C VAL A 44 30.74 -15.86 -4.93
N LEU A 45 29.62 -15.72 -5.65
CA LEU A 45 29.49 -16.17 -7.03
C LEU A 45 29.68 -14.99 -7.99
N ASN A 46 30.50 -15.17 -9.00
CA ASN A 46 30.63 -14.23 -10.11
C ASN A 46 29.88 -14.77 -11.33
N ASP A 47 29.06 -13.94 -11.94
CA ASP A 47 28.23 -14.28 -13.09
C ASP A 47 28.24 -13.13 -14.11
N ILE A 48 28.03 -13.45 -15.38
CA ILE A 48 27.86 -12.45 -16.44
C ILE A 48 26.55 -12.76 -17.14
N ILE A 49 25.65 -11.79 -17.13
CA ILE A 49 24.38 -11.86 -17.85
C ILE A 49 24.52 -11.01 -19.12
N ILE A 50 24.20 -11.60 -20.26
CA ILE A 50 24.18 -10.88 -21.55
C ILE A 50 22.73 -10.76 -21.99
N LEU A 51 22.24 -9.53 -22.19
CA LEU A 51 20.91 -9.25 -22.74
C LEU A 51 21.04 -8.86 -24.21
N PHE A 52 20.25 -9.51 -25.05
CA PHE A 52 20.13 -9.22 -26.47
C PHE A 52 18.92 -8.33 -26.75
N LYS A 53 18.96 -7.56 -27.85
CA LYS A 53 17.92 -6.61 -28.29
C LYS A 53 16.53 -7.23 -28.49
N ASN A 54 16.47 -8.54 -28.70
CA ASN A 54 15.21 -9.30 -28.82
C ASN A 54 14.65 -9.78 -27.46
N GLY A 55 15.25 -9.37 -26.34
CA GLY A 55 14.86 -9.76 -24.99
C GLY A 55 15.33 -11.15 -24.55
N VAL A 56 16.16 -11.85 -25.34
CA VAL A 56 16.84 -13.06 -24.87
C VAL A 56 17.92 -12.68 -23.88
N ARG A 57 18.06 -13.45 -22.79
CA ARG A 57 19.18 -13.34 -21.86
C ARG A 57 20.02 -14.63 -21.91
N LEU A 58 21.33 -14.47 -21.89
CA LEU A 58 22.30 -15.54 -21.62
C LEU A 58 22.80 -15.39 -20.19
N SER A 59 22.52 -16.37 -19.34
CA SER A 59 22.99 -16.43 -17.95
C SER A 59 23.35 -17.86 -17.61
N ARG A 60 24.47 -18.09 -16.91
CA ARG A 60 24.93 -19.45 -16.51
C ARG A 60 24.87 -20.51 -17.64
N ARG A 61 25.24 -20.12 -18.87
CA ARG A 61 25.20 -20.95 -20.09
C ARG A 61 23.80 -21.36 -20.57
N ARG A 62 22.75 -20.71 -20.08
CA ARG A 62 21.37 -20.90 -20.56
C ARG A 62 20.90 -19.66 -21.30
N LEU A 63 20.30 -19.90 -22.47
CA LEU A 63 19.64 -18.88 -23.28
C LEU A 63 18.15 -18.97 -23.03
N GLU A 64 17.59 -17.92 -22.46
CA GLU A 64 16.20 -17.91 -21.99
C GLU A 64 15.52 -16.58 -22.32
N HIS A 65 14.21 -16.63 -22.54
CA HIS A 65 13.33 -15.48 -22.38
C HIS A 65 12.72 -15.53 -20.98
N LYS A 66 12.95 -14.49 -20.17
CA LYS A 66 12.19 -14.27 -18.94
C LYS A 66 10.96 -13.44 -19.28
N ILE A 67 9.78 -14.03 -19.16
CA ILE A 67 8.50 -13.37 -19.41
C ILE A 67 7.91 -13.01 -18.06
N THR A 68 7.95 -11.73 -17.71
CA THR A 68 7.30 -11.23 -16.50
C THR A 68 5.79 -11.24 -16.69
N LEU A 69 5.09 -11.97 -15.84
CA LEU A 69 3.64 -12.12 -15.87
C LEU A 69 2.97 -11.01 -15.07
N THR A 70 3.50 -10.70 -13.89
CA THR A 70 2.99 -9.63 -13.02
C THR A 70 4.13 -8.85 -12.40
N THR A 71 3.87 -7.58 -12.12
CA THR A 71 4.78 -6.69 -11.40
C THR A 71 3.96 -5.80 -10.46
N ARG A 72 4.37 -5.72 -9.20
CA ARG A 72 3.76 -4.85 -8.20
C ARG A 72 4.84 -4.04 -7.48
N ASN A 73 4.68 -2.73 -7.46
CA ASN A 73 5.58 -1.81 -6.77
C ASN A 73 5.02 -1.52 -5.38
N ILE A 74 5.69 -2.02 -4.36
CA ILE A 74 5.28 -1.88 -2.96
C ILE A 74 6.24 -0.93 -2.25
N LEU A 75 5.67 -0.06 -1.42
CA LEU A 75 6.42 0.74 -0.47
C LEU A 75 6.52 -0.06 0.83
N GLY A 76 7.64 -0.77 0.98
CA GLY A 76 8.01 -1.44 2.22
C GLY A 76 8.42 -0.40 3.26
N PHE A 77 8.15 -0.70 4.52
CA PHE A 77 8.58 0.13 5.65
C PHE A 77 9.02 -0.79 6.78
N HIS A 78 10.21 -0.54 7.31
CA HIS A 78 10.77 -1.32 8.39
C HIS A 78 11.73 -0.49 9.23
N ARG A 79 11.52 -0.46 10.56
CA ARG A 79 12.41 0.22 11.52
C ARG A 79 12.69 1.69 11.17
N GLY A 80 11.67 2.42 10.71
CA GLY A 80 11.81 3.84 10.35
C GLY A 80 12.40 4.10 8.97
N VAL A 81 12.57 3.07 8.13
CA VAL A 81 13.16 3.19 6.79
C VAL A 81 12.19 2.65 5.74
N SER A 82 12.01 3.40 4.66
CA SER A 82 11.22 2.99 3.50
C SER A 82 12.08 2.31 2.44
N TYR A 83 11.54 1.27 1.79
CA TYR A 83 12.20 0.56 0.69
C TYR A 83 11.26 0.35 -0.51
N PRO A 84 11.76 0.55 -1.75
CA PRO A 84 11.02 0.22 -2.96
C PRO A 84 11.10 -1.27 -3.25
N ILE A 85 10.11 -2.03 -2.79
CA ILE A 85 10.01 -3.46 -3.09
C ILE A 85 9.31 -3.62 -4.43
N VAL A 86 9.87 -4.44 -5.32
CA VAL A 86 9.22 -4.89 -6.55
C VAL A 86 8.94 -6.37 -6.41
N ARG A 87 7.65 -6.74 -6.34
CA ARG A 87 7.22 -8.14 -6.44
C ARG A 87 6.99 -8.50 -7.89
N THR A 88 7.64 -9.56 -8.36
CA THR A 88 7.46 -10.06 -9.72
C THR A 88 7.08 -11.53 -9.73
N THR A 89 6.29 -11.91 -10.73
CA THR A 89 6.16 -13.30 -11.13
C THR A 89 6.61 -13.43 -12.57
N ALA A 90 7.34 -14.49 -12.87
CA ALA A 90 7.85 -14.71 -14.21
C ALA A 90 7.92 -16.21 -14.53
N HIS A 91 7.95 -16.53 -15.82
CA HIS A 91 8.37 -17.84 -16.28
C HIS A 91 9.47 -17.71 -17.32
N GLU A 92 10.26 -18.77 -17.41
CA GLU A 92 11.42 -18.81 -18.29
C GLU A 92 11.18 -19.80 -19.42
N GLU A 93 11.53 -19.40 -20.64
CA GLU A 93 11.43 -20.24 -21.83
C GLU A 93 12.77 -20.32 -22.53
N LEU A 94 13.17 -21.53 -22.96
CA LEU A 94 14.41 -21.72 -23.71
C LEU A 94 14.33 -20.95 -25.05
N ALA A 95 15.40 -20.22 -25.36
CA ALA A 95 15.50 -19.40 -26.56
C ALA A 95 16.58 -19.92 -27.51
N SER A 96 16.43 -19.62 -28.81
CA SER A 96 17.47 -19.82 -29.80
C SER A 96 18.57 -18.76 -29.67
N HIS A 97 19.80 -19.12 -30.04
CA HIS A 97 20.97 -18.22 -29.98
C HIS A 97 20.82 -17.00 -30.91
N PRO A 98 20.74 -15.77 -30.37
CA PRO A 98 20.70 -14.56 -31.20
C PRO A 98 22.09 -14.23 -31.77
N PRO A 99 22.18 -13.42 -32.84
CA PRO A 99 23.45 -12.86 -33.30
C PRO A 99 24.20 -12.07 -32.21
N LEU A 100 25.52 -12.18 -32.12
CA LEU A 100 26.34 -11.44 -31.13
C LEU A 100 26.28 -9.92 -31.32
N GLN A 101 26.04 -9.46 -32.54
CA GLN A 101 25.85 -8.03 -32.86
C GLN A 101 24.57 -7.44 -32.23
N ASP A 102 23.68 -8.29 -31.72
CA ASP A 102 22.44 -7.87 -31.08
C ASP A 102 22.58 -7.76 -29.55
N ILE A 103 23.78 -7.85 -29.00
CA ILE A 103 24.01 -7.58 -27.57
C ILE A 103 23.65 -6.12 -27.28
N GLU A 104 22.71 -5.92 -26.35
CA GLU A 104 22.24 -4.62 -25.90
C GLU A 104 22.94 -4.20 -24.61
N ARG A 105 23.13 -5.16 -23.70
CA ARG A 105 23.64 -4.90 -22.35
C ARG A 105 24.39 -6.11 -21.80
N MET A 106 25.46 -5.85 -21.07
CA MET A 106 26.18 -6.85 -20.28
C MET A 106 26.13 -6.48 -18.81
N THR A 107 25.70 -7.42 -17.96
CA THR A 107 25.66 -7.24 -16.50
C THR A 107 26.70 -8.15 -15.86
N HIS A 108 27.74 -7.55 -15.31
CA HIS A 108 28.71 -8.23 -14.45
C HIS A 108 28.14 -8.26 -13.04
N ARG A 109 27.92 -9.46 -12.53
CA ARG A 109 27.16 -9.69 -11.31
C ARG A 109 27.99 -10.44 -10.28
N LEU A 110 28.05 -9.91 -9.07
CA LEU A 110 28.59 -10.60 -7.90
C LEU A 110 27.43 -10.91 -6.94
N VAL A 111 27.31 -12.16 -6.51
CA VAL A 111 26.21 -12.64 -5.66
C VAL A 111 26.77 -13.18 -4.35
N LYS A 112 26.20 -12.72 -3.22
CA LYS A 112 26.43 -13.20 -1.86
C LYS A 112 25.10 -13.61 -1.25
N PHE A 113 25.05 -14.74 -0.55
CA PHE A 113 23.85 -15.17 0.19
C PHE A 113 24.00 -14.84 1.67
N VAL A 114 22.98 -14.23 2.25
CA VAL A 114 22.86 -13.96 3.70
C VAL A 114 21.56 -14.60 4.16
N GLY A 115 21.65 -15.83 4.68
CA GLY A 115 20.47 -16.64 4.94
C GLY A 115 19.70 -16.92 3.64
N GLN A 116 18.44 -16.51 3.56
CA GLN A 116 17.59 -16.64 2.37
C GLN A 116 17.68 -15.43 1.43
N VAL A 117 18.32 -14.33 1.86
CA VAL A 117 18.44 -13.11 1.07
C VAL A 117 19.63 -13.22 0.13
N ARG A 118 19.38 -13.07 -1.16
CA ARG A 118 20.39 -12.94 -2.20
C ARG A 118 20.78 -11.48 -2.33
N GLN A 119 22.01 -11.15 -1.96
CA GLN A 119 22.60 -9.84 -2.15
C GLN A 119 23.39 -9.82 -3.46
N THR A 120 23.02 -8.93 -4.36
CA THR A 120 23.53 -8.88 -5.71
C THR A 120 24.16 -7.51 -6.01
N TYR A 121 25.40 -7.52 -6.46
CA TYR A 121 26.13 -6.33 -6.90
C TYR A 121 26.25 -6.37 -8.42
N ASN A 122 25.51 -5.49 -9.10
CA ASN A 122 25.44 -5.44 -10.55
C ASN A 122 26.21 -4.23 -11.09
N LYS A 123 27.11 -4.50 -12.04
CA LYS A 123 27.64 -3.50 -12.97
C LYS A 123 27.05 -3.78 -14.35
N GLU A 124 26.17 -2.90 -14.81
CA GLU A 124 25.62 -2.96 -16.15
C GLU A 124 26.42 -2.06 -17.10
N GLU A 125 26.78 -2.61 -18.26
CA GLU A 125 27.48 -1.92 -19.35
C GLU A 125 26.57 -1.91 -20.58
N CYS A 126 26.31 -0.72 -21.13
CA CYS A 126 25.52 -0.54 -22.35
C CYS A 126 26.08 0.63 -23.18
N GLU A 127 25.49 0.88 -24.37
CA GLU A 127 25.91 1.99 -25.25
C GLU A 127 25.84 3.38 -24.58
N LYS A 128 24.99 3.54 -23.56
CA LYS A 128 24.81 4.80 -22.81
C LYS A 128 25.79 4.99 -21.65
N GLY A 129 26.60 3.98 -21.34
CA GLY A 129 27.56 4.01 -20.23
C GLY A 129 27.38 2.87 -19.23
N GLU A 130 27.93 3.09 -18.04
CA GLU A 130 27.94 2.12 -16.92
C GLU A 130 26.89 2.49 -15.87
N ARG A 131 26.18 1.51 -15.33
CA ARG A 131 25.25 1.67 -14.21
C ARG A 131 25.58 0.65 -13.12
N TYR A 132 25.54 1.09 -11.87
CA TYR A 132 25.84 0.25 -10.71
C TYR A 132 24.60 0.15 -9.81
N THR A 133 24.18 -1.06 -9.50
CA THR A 133 23.06 -1.32 -8.58
C THR A 133 23.44 -2.35 -7.53
N LEU A 134 22.94 -2.13 -6.34
CA LEU A 134 22.89 -3.13 -5.27
C LEU A 134 21.46 -3.63 -5.15
N GLU A 135 21.29 -4.94 -5.17
CA GLU A 135 20.00 -5.59 -5.07
C GLU A 135 19.97 -6.54 -3.87
N TYR A 136 18.82 -6.55 -3.19
CA TYR A 136 18.45 -7.56 -2.22
C TYR A 136 17.25 -8.29 -2.77
N GLU A 137 17.33 -9.60 -2.88
CA GLU A 137 16.35 -10.42 -3.56
C GLU A 137 16.00 -11.62 -2.67
N ILE A 138 14.73 -11.99 -2.67
CA ILE A 138 14.24 -13.23 -2.10
C ILE A 138 13.37 -13.93 -3.13
N GLU A 139 13.56 -15.24 -3.29
CA GLU A 139 12.72 -16.09 -4.12
C GLU A 139 11.88 -16.99 -3.22
N TYR A 140 10.62 -17.21 -3.58
CA TYR A 140 9.73 -18.10 -2.84
C TYR A 140 8.85 -18.93 -3.77
N PRO A 141 8.36 -20.11 -3.33
CA PRO A 141 7.40 -20.90 -4.09
C PRO A 141 6.09 -20.15 -4.38
N GLY A 142 5.43 -20.47 -5.50
CA GLY A 142 4.18 -19.80 -5.88
C GLY A 142 2.97 -20.09 -4.98
N ASP A 143 3.04 -21.11 -4.13
CA ASP A 143 2.05 -21.46 -3.11
C ASP A 143 2.37 -20.89 -1.72
N THR A 144 3.40 -20.04 -1.61
CA THR A 144 3.79 -19.38 -0.36
C THR A 144 2.66 -18.51 0.16
N SER A 145 2.27 -18.71 1.42
CA SER A 145 1.24 -17.88 2.05
C SER A 145 1.66 -16.42 2.11
N TYR A 146 0.70 -15.51 2.00
CA TYR A 146 0.99 -14.08 2.01
C TYR A 146 1.69 -13.60 3.30
N THR A 147 1.31 -14.17 4.46
CA THR A 147 1.98 -13.90 5.73
C THR A 147 3.46 -14.25 5.70
N GLU A 148 3.82 -15.34 5.02
CA GLU A 148 5.21 -15.77 4.86
C GLU A 148 5.97 -14.87 3.89
N ILE A 149 5.34 -14.40 2.81
CA ILE A 149 5.92 -13.40 1.89
C ILE A 149 6.30 -12.14 2.67
N LEU A 150 5.39 -11.58 3.47
CA LEU A 150 5.65 -10.39 4.30
C LEU A 150 6.79 -10.62 5.31
N ARG A 151 6.90 -11.83 5.86
CA ARG A 151 7.96 -12.20 6.80
C ARG A 151 9.32 -12.19 6.09
N LEU A 152 9.43 -12.84 4.94
CA LEU A 152 10.67 -12.88 4.15
C LEU A 152 11.08 -11.48 3.65
N GLU A 153 10.12 -10.65 3.24
CA GLU A 153 10.42 -9.27 2.83
C GLU A 153 10.91 -8.41 3.99
N SER A 154 10.41 -8.67 5.20
CA SER A 154 10.92 -8.03 6.41
C SER A 154 12.38 -8.44 6.69
N GLU A 155 12.74 -9.71 6.48
CA GLU A 155 14.14 -10.18 6.58
C GLU A 155 15.04 -9.53 5.51
N MET A 156 14.53 -9.37 4.28
CA MET A 156 15.22 -8.68 3.20
C MET A 156 15.50 -7.21 3.56
N MET A 157 14.50 -6.48 4.07
CA MET A 157 14.67 -5.11 4.56
C MET A 157 15.63 -5.04 5.75
N ASP A 158 15.56 -5.99 6.68
CA ASP A 158 16.48 -6.08 7.82
C ASP A 158 17.94 -6.22 7.37
N CYS A 159 18.20 -7.03 6.35
CA CYS A 159 19.53 -7.17 5.77
C CYS A 159 20.04 -5.84 5.17
N ALA A 160 19.18 -5.11 4.47
CA ALA A 160 19.51 -3.79 3.93
C ALA A 160 19.82 -2.76 5.04
N VAL A 161 19.00 -2.73 6.10
CA VAL A 161 19.19 -1.84 7.26
C VAL A 161 20.50 -2.15 7.99
N GLN A 162 20.81 -3.43 8.23
CA GLN A 162 22.05 -3.83 8.91
C GLN A 162 23.30 -3.40 8.15
N HIS A 163 23.25 -3.43 6.81
CA HIS A 163 24.33 -2.94 5.95
C HIS A 163 24.31 -1.42 5.73
N LYS A 164 23.33 -0.70 6.29
CA LYS A 164 23.15 0.76 6.14
C LYS A 164 22.98 1.20 4.69
N HIS A 165 22.32 0.37 3.88
CA HIS A 165 22.01 0.70 2.50
C HIS A 165 20.58 1.20 2.41
N PHE A 166 20.41 2.51 2.23
CA PHE A 166 19.10 3.15 2.25
C PHE A 166 18.70 3.60 0.84
N ALA A 167 17.44 3.33 0.46
CA ALA A 167 16.88 3.84 -0.78
C ALA A 167 16.40 5.29 -0.58
N ALA A 168 16.84 6.19 -1.45
CA ALA A 168 16.39 7.58 -1.42
C ALA A 168 15.09 7.74 -2.21
N ALA A 169 14.04 8.20 -1.54
CA ALA A 169 12.81 8.62 -2.21
C ALA A 169 13.08 9.87 -3.07
N GLN A 170 12.43 9.93 -4.22
CA GLN A 170 12.51 11.06 -5.14
C GLN A 170 11.42 12.09 -4.85
N ALA A 171 11.69 13.35 -5.21
CA ALA A 171 10.70 14.41 -5.19
C ALA A 171 9.46 13.99 -5.99
N MET A 172 8.30 13.99 -5.32
CA MET A 172 7.03 13.73 -5.99
C MET A 172 6.53 15.01 -6.68
N SER A 173 6.10 14.84 -7.92
CA SER A 173 5.35 15.83 -8.68
C SER A 173 3.85 15.77 -8.35
N LEU A 174 3.11 16.81 -8.72
CA LEU A 174 1.65 16.78 -8.65
C LEU A 174 1.04 15.65 -9.47
N GLU A 175 1.65 15.29 -10.62
CA GLU A 175 1.21 14.15 -11.44
C GLU A 175 1.29 12.83 -10.66
N ASN A 176 2.27 12.68 -9.77
CA ASN A 176 2.42 11.48 -8.96
C ASN A 176 1.26 11.27 -7.98
N ILE A 177 0.63 12.35 -7.49
CA ILE A 177 -0.55 12.25 -6.60
C ILE A 177 -1.72 11.52 -7.31
N PHE A 178 -1.86 11.70 -8.62
CA PHE A 178 -2.87 11.00 -9.43
C PHE A 178 -2.56 9.51 -9.58
N ALA A 179 -1.27 9.16 -9.70
CA ALA A 179 -0.80 7.79 -9.84
C ALA A 179 -0.83 6.98 -8.52
N CYS A 180 -0.84 7.67 -7.36
CA CYS A 180 -0.98 7.04 -6.05
C CYS A 180 -2.42 6.54 -5.84
N VAL A 181 -2.67 5.26 -6.12
CA VAL A 181 -3.98 4.62 -5.92
C VAL A 181 -4.09 4.10 -4.49
N MET A 182 -5.17 4.47 -3.80
CA MET A 182 -5.44 4.03 -2.42
C MET A 182 -5.82 2.55 -2.36
N SER A 183 -5.58 1.93 -1.20
CA SER A 183 -6.03 0.57 -0.94
C SER A 183 -7.55 0.44 -1.04
N LYS A 184 -8.03 -0.63 -1.68
CA LYS A 184 -9.48 -0.89 -1.80
C LYS A 184 -10.06 -1.27 -0.44
N VAL A 185 -11.07 -0.54 -0.01
CA VAL A 185 -11.81 -0.82 1.23
C VAL A 185 -12.89 -1.87 0.98
N GLN A 186 -12.89 -2.93 1.78
CA GLN A 186 -13.93 -3.95 1.83
C GLN A 186 -14.95 -3.62 2.92
N MET A 187 -16.12 -4.25 2.83
CA MET A 187 -17.16 -4.10 3.84
C MET A 187 -16.99 -5.13 4.95
N TRP A 188 -17.54 -4.83 6.11
CA TRP A 188 -17.38 -5.60 7.36
C TRP A 188 -17.77 -7.08 7.32
N HIS A 189 -18.51 -7.56 6.32
CA HIS A 189 -18.86 -8.98 6.21
C HIS A 189 -17.63 -9.89 5.96
N CYS A 190 -16.48 -9.32 5.62
CA CYS A 190 -15.20 -10.03 5.51
C CYS A 190 -14.46 -10.15 6.85
N PHE A 191 -14.97 -9.56 7.93
CA PHE A 191 -14.29 -9.53 9.22
C PHE A 191 -14.53 -10.81 10.02
N ASP A 192 -13.44 -11.39 10.52
CA ASP A 192 -13.44 -12.51 11.48
C ASP A 192 -12.80 -12.05 12.79
N ASP A 193 -13.61 -11.88 13.83
CA ASP A 193 -13.17 -11.38 15.14
C ASP A 193 -12.25 -12.37 15.89
N LYS A 194 -12.17 -13.62 15.43
CA LYS A 194 -11.30 -14.66 16.00
C LYS A 194 -9.88 -14.61 15.48
N GLN A 195 -9.62 -13.87 14.40
CA GLN A 195 -8.29 -13.70 13.84
C GLN A 195 -7.63 -12.42 14.37
N LEU A 196 -6.32 -12.31 14.22
CA LEU A 196 -5.62 -11.06 14.56
C LEU A 196 -6.08 -9.92 13.64
N TYR A 197 -6.36 -8.77 14.23
CA TYR A 197 -6.72 -7.55 13.51
C TYR A 197 -6.23 -6.32 14.26
N HIS A 198 -6.08 -5.21 13.54
CA HIS A 198 -5.95 -3.88 14.13
C HIS A 198 -7.18 -3.06 13.77
N TRP A 199 -7.52 -2.08 14.60
CA TRP A 199 -8.65 -1.20 14.33
C TRP A 199 -8.30 0.25 14.63
N ALA A 200 -9.01 1.17 13.97
CA ALA A 200 -8.92 2.60 14.20
C ALA A 200 -10.32 3.21 14.10
N TYR A 201 -10.51 4.39 14.69
CA TYR A 201 -11.74 5.14 14.49
C TYR A 201 -11.81 5.66 13.05
N LYS A 202 -12.96 5.48 12.40
CA LYS A 202 -13.19 6.06 11.08
C LYS A 202 -13.57 7.52 11.25
N TRP A 203 -12.71 8.44 10.85
CA TRP A 203 -12.99 9.88 10.90
C TRP A 203 -14.18 10.27 10.01
N ASN A 204 -14.86 11.33 10.43
CA ASN A 204 -16.01 11.92 9.73
C ASN A 204 -15.65 13.28 9.11
N GLY A 205 -14.61 13.28 8.27
CA GLY A 205 -14.09 14.47 7.61
C GLY A 205 -14.35 14.49 6.11
N VAL A 206 -13.68 15.44 5.44
CA VAL A 206 -13.57 15.45 3.98
C VAL A 206 -12.28 14.76 3.57
N LYS A 207 -12.41 13.62 2.89
CA LYS A 207 -11.27 12.89 2.32
C LYS A 207 -10.52 13.70 1.28
N ALA A 208 -9.20 13.68 1.37
CA ALA A 208 -8.31 14.30 0.40
C ALA A 208 -6.96 13.57 0.32
N LYS A 209 -6.31 13.65 -0.83
CA LYS A 209 -4.87 13.34 -0.93
C LYS A 209 -4.05 14.55 -0.51
N MET A 210 -2.90 14.31 0.08
CA MET A 210 -1.97 15.33 0.55
C MET A 210 -0.55 15.04 0.11
N MET A 211 0.19 16.09 -0.26
CA MET A 211 1.63 16.04 -0.54
C MET A 211 2.27 17.31 0.01
N VAL A 212 3.44 17.20 0.63
CA VAL A 212 4.23 18.35 1.09
C VAL A 212 5.46 18.50 0.20
N GLN A 213 5.70 19.71 -0.31
CA GLN A 213 6.84 20.01 -1.16
C GLN A 213 7.95 20.70 -0.35
N ARG A 214 9.16 20.14 -0.43
CA ARG A 214 10.34 20.57 0.34
C ARG A 214 10.72 22.03 0.12
N ASP A 215 10.70 22.48 -1.13
CA ASP A 215 11.33 23.76 -1.49
C ASP A 215 10.49 25.00 -1.16
N GLU A 216 9.20 24.81 -0.84
CA GLU A 216 8.24 25.91 -0.72
C GLU A 216 7.47 25.93 0.61
N ASP A 217 7.71 24.98 1.51
CA ASP A 217 6.92 24.78 2.75
C ASP A 217 5.41 24.78 2.46
N ILE A 218 5.02 24.11 1.39
CA ILE A 218 3.64 24.07 0.88
C ILE A 218 3.10 22.65 0.94
N ALA A 219 1.85 22.54 1.40
CA ALA A 219 1.04 21.35 1.29
C ALA A 219 -0.01 21.52 0.17
N TYR A 220 -0.06 20.53 -0.72
CA TYR A 220 -1.15 20.38 -1.68
C TYR A 220 -2.20 19.44 -1.09
N LEU A 221 -3.45 19.89 -1.04
CA LEU A 221 -4.60 19.13 -0.60
C LEU A 221 -5.56 18.94 -1.77
N TRP A 222 -5.86 17.69 -2.12
CA TRP A 222 -6.75 17.36 -3.21
C TRP A 222 -7.93 16.52 -2.72
N PRO A 223 -9.10 17.16 -2.45
CA PRO A 223 -10.32 16.45 -2.10
C PRO A 223 -10.85 15.63 -3.28
N ASP A 224 -11.45 14.46 -3.03
CA ASP A 224 -11.89 13.49 -4.07
C ASP A 224 -12.81 14.11 -5.15
N ALA A 225 -13.56 15.16 -4.83
CA ALA A 225 -14.45 15.87 -5.75
C ALA A 225 -14.13 17.38 -5.87
N GLY A 226 -12.89 17.77 -5.54
CA GLY A 226 -12.49 19.17 -5.40
C GLY A 226 -11.31 19.59 -6.27
N VAL A 227 -11.08 20.90 -6.30
CA VAL A 227 -9.87 21.50 -6.86
C VAL A 227 -8.72 21.33 -5.86
N ILE A 228 -7.50 21.11 -6.37
CA ILE A 228 -6.29 21.10 -5.55
C ILE A 228 -6.15 22.46 -4.86
N LYS A 229 -6.06 22.44 -3.54
CA LYS A 229 -5.80 23.61 -2.70
C LYS A 229 -4.36 23.61 -2.26
N THR A 230 -3.74 24.77 -2.33
CA THR A 230 -2.40 25.01 -1.81
C THR A 230 -2.51 25.68 -0.45
N GLN A 231 -1.85 25.12 0.56
CA GLN A 231 -1.84 25.68 1.91
C GLN A 231 -0.42 25.71 2.45
N ARG A 232 -0.12 26.71 3.28
CA ARG A 232 1.16 26.78 3.99
C ARG A 232 1.28 25.58 4.94
N PHE A 233 2.43 24.93 4.90
CA PHE A 233 2.84 23.90 5.84
C PHE A 233 3.78 24.52 6.88
N GLU A 234 3.62 24.11 8.13
CA GLU A 234 4.47 24.50 9.26
C GLU A 234 4.83 23.20 10.00
N GLY A 235 6.12 22.92 10.21
CA GLY A 235 6.59 21.69 10.84
C GLY A 235 7.88 21.17 10.21
N ASP A 236 8.25 19.93 10.55
CA ASP A 236 9.40 19.26 9.93
C ASP A 236 8.98 18.69 8.56
N VAL A 237 9.36 19.38 7.49
CA VAL A 237 9.01 19.00 6.13
C VAL A 237 9.63 17.67 5.72
N GLU A 238 10.80 17.32 6.26
CA GLU A 238 11.51 16.09 5.90
C GLU A 238 10.73 14.83 6.24
N VAL A 239 9.91 14.91 7.29
CA VAL A 239 9.03 13.81 7.73
C VAL A 239 7.92 13.51 6.72
N PHE A 240 7.47 14.52 5.96
CA PHE A 240 6.33 14.40 5.04
C PHE A 240 6.72 14.49 3.57
N ALA A 241 7.93 14.98 3.27
CA ALA A 241 8.42 15.13 1.92
C ALA A 241 8.44 13.78 1.20
N ASN A 242 8.18 13.81 -0.10
CA ASN A 242 8.20 12.63 -0.99
C ASN A 242 7.16 11.56 -0.65
N LEU A 243 6.16 11.87 0.19
CA LEU A 243 5.03 11.00 0.48
C LEU A 243 3.74 11.52 -0.16
N CYS A 244 2.94 10.60 -0.68
CA CYS A 244 1.54 10.82 -0.95
C CYS A 244 0.74 10.28 0.23
N LEU A 245 -0.01 11.15 0.88
CA LEU A 245 -0.76 10.83 2.08
C LEU A 245 -2.26 10.90 1.78
N LEU A 246 -3.04 10.04 2.42
CA LEU A 246 -4.49 10.17 2.50
C LEU A 246 -4.83 10.85 3.82
N VAL A 247 -5.68 11.86 3.74
CA VAL A 247 -6.09 12.64 4.90
C VAL A 247 -7.60 12.82 4.98
N GLU A 248 -8.08 13.06 6.19
CA GLU A 248 -9.44 13.52 6.48
C GLU A 248 -9.34 14.95 7.02
N ILE A 249 -9.93 15.90 6.28
CA ILE A 249 -9.93 17.32 6.65
C ILE A 249 -11.13 17.59 7.55
N MET A 250 -10.86 17.99 8.78
CA MET A 250 -11.85 18.41 9.79
C MET A 250 -11.86 19.93 9.93
N GLU A 251 -12.72 20.47 10.79
CA GLU A 251 -12.80 21.92 11.04
C GLU A 251 -11.53 22.49 11.69
N ASP A 252 -10.92 21.78 12.64
CA ASP A 252 -9.77 22.25 13.43
C ASP A 252 -8.45 21.54 13.11
N ARG A 253 -8.51 20.40 12.41
CA ARG A 253 -7.36 19.51 12.16
C ARG A 253 -7.37 18.87 10.78
N VAL A 254 -6.21 18.36 10.37
CA VAL A 254 -6.02 17.44 9.24
C VAL A 254 -5.53 16.12 9.81
N VAL A 255 -6.28 15.05 9.60
CA VAL A 255 -5.92 13.73 10.11
C VAL A 255 -5.30 12.90 9.00
N ILE A 256 -4.06 12.45 9.17
CA ILE A 256 -3.39 11.52 8.25
C ILE A 256 -3.88 10.11 8.57
N ILE A 257 -4.53 9.48 7.59
CA ILE A 257 -5.20 8.19 7.77
C ILE A 257 -4.52 7.04 7.00
N GLU A 258 -3.71 7.35 5.98
CA GLU A 258 -2.95 6.36 5.22
C GLU A 258 -1.73 7.03 4.56
N VAL A 259 -0.57 6.37 4.56
CA VAL A 259 0.53 6.71 3.63
C VAL A 259 0.30 5.97 2.32
N ILE A 260 -0.19 6.62 1.26
CA ILE A 260 -0.58 5.93 0.02
C ILE A 260 0.65 5.38 -0.70
N GLY A 261 1.71 6.19 -0.84
CA GLY A 261 2.90 5.79 -1.57
C GLY A 261 3.97 6.86 -1.68
N SER A 262 5.05 6.50 -2.38
CA SER A 262 6.22 7.35 -2.61
C SER A 262 6.85 7.02 -3.97
N SER A 263 7.68 7.93 -4.48
CA SER A 263 8.36 7.77 -5.78
C SER A 263 9.79 7.27 -5.60
N PHE A 264 10.14 6.19 -6.29
CA PHE A 264 11.49 5.67 -6.41
C PHE A 264 11.78 5.35 -7.88
N ASP A 265 12.92 5.82 -8.39
CA ASP A 265 13.34 5.60 -9.78
C ASP A 265 12.24 5.89 -10.83
N GLY A 266 11.50 6.98 -10.63
CA GLY A 266 10.41 7.42 -11.50
C GLY A 266 9.15 6.56 -11.43
N ARG A 267 9.04 5.64 -10.46
CA ARG A 267 7.89 4.76 -10.26
C ARG A 267 7.24 5.00 -8.91
N ILE A 268 5.92 4.89 -8.88
CA ILE A 268 5.16 4.94 -7.63
C ILE A 268 5.13 3.56 -6.99
N HIS A 269 5.55 3.52 -5.73
CA HIS A 269 5.46 2.39 -4.82
C HIS A 269 4.35 2.70 -3.81
N THR A 270 3.35 1.81 -3.73
CA THR A 270 2.21 1.99 -2.81
C THR A 270 2.39 1.15 -1.57
N THR A 271 1.97 1.66 -0.41
CA THR A 271 2.02 0.84 0.81
C THR A 271 0.93 -0.22 0.79
N GLU A 272 1.09 -1.20 1.68
CA GLU A 272 0.07 -2.20 1.96
C GLU A 272 -0.55 -1.95 3.34
N PRO A 273 -1.81 -2.33 3.58
CA PRO A 273 -2.54 -2.00 4.81
C PRO A 273 -1.79 -2.30 6.11
N ARG A 274 -1.12 -3.45 6.21
CA ARG A 274 -0.34 -3.80 7.40
C ARG A 274 0.91 -2.93 7.56
N THR A 275 1.64 -2.69 6.47
CA THR A 275 2.80 -1.79 6.45
C THR A 275 2.40 -0.36 6.81
N ASN A 276 1.20 0.06 6.41
CA ASN A 276 0.67 1.38 6.69
C ASN A 276 0.53 1.66 8.19
N ILE A 277 0.13 0.65 8.97
CA ILE A 277 0.03 0.77 10.43
C ILE A 277 1.39 1.14 11.03
N GLU A 278 2.44 0.38 10.69
CA GLU A 278 3.81 0.65 11.18
C GLU A 278 4.29 2.03 10.72
N PHE A 279 3.97 2.42 9.49
CA PHE A 279 4.32 3.73 8.93
C PHE A 279 3.64 4.87 9.71
N LEU A 280 2.34 4.75 9.98
CA LEU A 280 1.59 5.78 10.70
C LEU A 280 2.01 5.86 12.16
N ASP A 281 2.33 4.74 12.81
CA ASP A 281 2.87 4.76 14.18
C ASP A 281 4.20 5.53 14.23
N HIS A 282 5.12 5.26 13.28
CA HIS A 282 6.37 6.00 13.17
C HIS A 282 6.18 7.49 12.84
N LEU A 283 5.23 7.78 11.96
CA LEU A 283 4.88 9.16 11.59
C LEU A 283 4.32 9.90 12.81
N ASN A 284 3.44 9.26 13.59
CA ASN A 284 2.88 9.83 14.81
C ASN A 284 3.96 10.20 15.83
N ASP A 285 4.96 9.34 16.02
CA ASP A 285 6.11 9.63 16.88
C ASP A 285 6.91 10.84 16.39
N SER A 286 7.00 11.02 15.07
CA SER A 286 7.73 12.13 14.46
C SER A 286 6.97 13.44 14.57
N VAL A 287 5.65 13.42 14.32
CA VAL A 287 4.76 14.57 14.50
C VAL A 287 4.70 15.01 15.96
N SER A 288 4.61 14.05 16.89
CA SER A 288 4.52 14.34 18.33
C SER A 288 5.78 15.00 18.91
N ARG A 289 6.92 14.86 18.23
CA ARG A 289 8.19 15.51 18.58
C ARG A 289 8.32 16.93 18.03
N CYS A 290 7.48 17.30 17.06
CA CYS A 290 7.51 18.59 16.38
C CYS A 290 6.32 19.44 16.80
N ASP A 291 6.49 20.20 17.88
CA ASP A 291 5.48 21.14 18.37
C ASP A 291 5.07 22.11 17.26
N GLY A 292 3.75 22.22 17.04
CA GLY A 292 3.18 23.19 16.11
C GLY A 292 3.05 22.73 14.65
N THR A 293 3.18 21.43 14.36
CA THR A 293 2.97 20.91 13.00
C THR A 293 1.54 21.19 12.49
N ARG A 294 1.41 22.00 11.44
CA ARG A 294 0.13 22.57 10.94
C ARG A 294 0.07 22.70 9.42
N ILE A 295 -1.15 22.68 8.89
CA ILE A 295 -1.45 23.03 7.50
C ILE A 295 -2.59 24.03 7.46
N GLY A 296 -2.35 25.21 6.89
CA GLY A 296 -3.36 26.28 6.80
C GLY A 296 -3.96 26.65 8.16
N GLY A 297 -3.15 26.60 9.22
CA GLY A 297 -3.55 26.87 10.61
C GLY A 297 -4.18 25.68 11.36
N LYS A 298 -4.57 24.60 10.68
CA LYS A 298 -5.12 23.37 11.29
C LYS A 298 -3.99 22.49 11.81
N SER A 299 -4.17 21.86 12.97
CA SER A 299 -3.18 20.91 13.49
C SER A 299 -3.15 19.63 12.65
N ILE A 300 -1.98 19.01 12.52
CA ILE A 300 -1.87 17.67 11.94
C ILE A 300 -1.99 16.64 13.05
N VAL A 301 -2.81 15.61 12.82
CA VAL A 301 -2.95 14.43 13.69
C VAL A 301 -2.71 13.19 12.85
N VAL A 302 -2.07 12.17 13.41
CA VAL A 302 -1.88 10.88 12.74
C VAL A 302 -2.85 9.87 13.33
N GLN A 303 -3.51 9.09 12.47
CA GLN A 303 -4.44 8.05 12.91
C GLN A 303 -3.69 6.95 13.65
N ALA A 304 -4.11 6.70 14.89
CA ALA A 304 -3.62 5.58 15.68
C ALA A 304 -4.42 4.31 15.36
N PHE A 305 -3.72 3.19 15.29
CA PHE A 305 -4.31 1.85 15.24
C PHE A 305 -4.13 1.14 16.58
N TYR A 306 -5.09 0.31 16.92
CA TYR A 306 -5.17 -0.37 18.20
C TYR A 306 -5.32 -1.88 17.99
N PRO A 307 -4.74 -2.71 18.88
CA PRO A 307 -5.00 -4.14 18.90
C PRO A 307 -6.44 -4.41 19.40
N PRO A 308 -6.91 -5.66 19.27
CA PRO A 308 -8.17 -6.07 19.88
C PRO A 308 -8.14 -5.85 21.41
N PRO A 309 -9.30 -5.62 22.06
CA PRO A 309 -10.65 -5.60 21.48
C PRO A 309 -11.02 -4.24 20.86
N LYS A 310 -11.84 -4.28 19.80
CA LYS A 310 -12.51 -3.08 19.26
C LYS A 310 -13.60 -2.60 20.23
N PRO A 311 -13.71 -1.30 20.53
CA PRO A 311 -14.77 -0.78 21.40
C PRO A 311 -16.15 -0.85 20.74
N ASP A 312 -17.18 -0.76 21.56
CA ASP A 312 -18.59 -0.81 21.12
C ASP A 312 -19.18 0.57 20.81
N ARG A 313 -18.48 1.65 21.16
CA ARG A 313 -18.95 3.04 21.03
C ARG A 313 -17.83 3.97 20.57
N TYR A 314 -18.21 5.07 19.95
CA TYR A 314 -17.33 6.16 19.53
C TYR A 314 -18.11 7.49 19.59
N ASP A 315 -17.40 8.61 19.54
CA ASP A 315 -18.01 9.93 19.40
C ASP A 315 -18.51 10.13 17.96
N GLU A 316 -19.82 10.13 17.77
CA GLU A 316 -20.48 10.28 16.46
C GLU A 316 -20.26 11.67 15.83
N GLN A 317 -19.82 12.67 16.60
CA GLN A 317 -19.44 13.98 16.04
C GLN A 317 -18.10 13.92 15.31
N LEU A 318 -17.20 13.05 15.76
CA LEU A 318 -15.83 12.94 15.24
C LEU A 318 -15.65 11.75 14.29
N HIS A 319 -16.44 10.69 14.49
CA HIS A 319 -16.24 9.41 13.85
C HIS A 319 -17.54 8.83 13.27
N ASP A 320 -17.41 8.04 12.20
CA ASP A 320 -18.50 7.35 11.46
C ASP A 320 -18.20 5.84 11.39
N GLY A 321 -17.91 5.24 12.54
CA GLY A 321 -17.59 3.82 12.69
C GLY A 321 -16.11 3.54 12.89
N PHE A 322 -15.68 2.37 12.43
CA PHE A 322 -14.31 1.88 12.57
C PHE A 322 -13.72 1.46 11.23
N ILE A 323 -12.41 1.59 11.12
CA ILE A 323 -11.60 0.94 10.11
C ILE A 323 -10.91 -0.24 10.77
N ILE A 324 -10.96 -1.41 10.16
CA ILE A 324 -10.30 -2.63 10.62
C ILE A 324 -9.28 -3.06 9.56
N VAL A 325 -8.09 -3.46 9.98
CA VAL A 325 -7.07 -4.04 9.11
C VAL A 325 -6.87 -5.49 9.53
N GLN A 326 -7.17 -6.42 8.64
CA GLN A 326 -7.07 -7.86 8.86
C GLN A 326 -6.63 -8.55 7.58
N ASN A 327 -5.64 -9.44 7.66
CA ASN A 327 -5.07 -10.15 6.49
C ASN A 327 -4.71 -9.20 5.33
N ASP A 328 -4.20 -8.02 5.67
CA ASP A 328 -3.82 -6.97 4.71
C ASP A 328 -4.99 -6.43 3.86
N ILE A 329 -6.20 -6.52 4.41
CA ILE A 329 -7.42 -5.95 3.85
C ILE A 329 -7.89 -4.84 4.79
N ILE A 330 -8.27 -3.70 4.21
CA ILE A 330 -8.95 -2.62 4.93
C ILE A 330 -10.45 -2.89 4.90
N ILE A 331 -11.06 -2.91 6.08
CA ILE A 331 -12.47 -3.22 6.28
C ILE A 331 -13.15 -2.02 6.93
N LYS A 332 -14.24 -1.53 6.32
CA LYS A 332 -15.09 -0.49 6.92
C LYS A 332 -16.19 -1.13 7.76
N TRP A 333 -16.12 -0.92 9.08
CA TRP A 333 -17.15 -1.31 10.03
C TRP A 333 -18.02 -0.12 10.40
N LYS A 334 -19.19 -0.01 9.75
CA LYS A 334 -20.22 0.97 10.09
C LYS A 334 -21.59 0.31 10.19
N ILE A 335 -22.48 0.92 10.96
CA ILE A 335 -23.89 0.54 10.98
C ILE A 335 -24.45 0.76 9.56
N PRO A 336 -25.09 -0.25 8.94
CA PRO A 336 -25.73 -0.08 7.65
C PRO A 336 -26.83 0.97 7.73
N THR A 337 -26.86 1.87 6.75
CA THR A 337 -27.89 2.87 6.59
C THR A 337 -28.46 2.81 5.18
N LEU A 338 -29.71 3.21 5.02
CA LEU A 338 -30.43 3.23 3.75
C LEU A 338 -31.11 4.58 3.56
N ASP A 339 -31.02 5.17 2.37
CA ASP A 339 -31.73 6.39 2.04
C ASP A 339 -33.13 6.01 1.49
N VAL A 340 -34.20 6.42 2.16
CA VAL A 340 -35.61 6.13 1.79
C VAL A 340 -36.37 7.43 1.50
N LYS A 341 -37.29 7.40 0.53
CA LYS A 341 -38.14 8.53 0.17
C LYS A 341 -39.49 8.42 0.88
N CYS A 342 -39.95 9.47 1.55
CA CYS A 342 -41.31 9.51 2.09
C CYS A 342 -42.33 9.61 0.93
N ILE A 343 -43.24 8.64 0.84
CA ILE A 343 -44.28 8.61 -0.21
C ILE A 343 -45.68 8.89 0.34
N ALA A 344 -45.88 8.72 1.63
CA ALA A 344 -47.09 9.08 2.38
C ALA A 344 -46.74 9.20 3.87
N PRO A 345 -47.59 9.80 4.72
CA PRO A 345 -47.35 9.81 6.17
C PRO A 345 -46.99 8.42 6.70
N PHE A 346 -45.90 8.33 7.45
CA PHE A 346 -45.34 7.09 8.01
C PHE A 346 -44.92 6.01 7.00
N THR A 347 -44.97 6.29 5.69
CA THR A 347 -44.67 5.33 4.63
C THR A 347 -43.53 5.82 3.75
N TYR A 348 -42.48 5.01 3.69
CA TYR A 348 -41.23 5.33 3.02
C TYR A 348 -40.90 4.25 2.00
N SER A 349 -40.21 4.60 0.92
CA SER A 349 -39.83 3.67 -0.14
C SER A 349 -38.36 3.80 -0.53
N ALA A 350 -37.69 2.67 -0.73
CA ALA A 350 -36.45 2.59 -1.50
C ALA A 350 -36.57 1.44 -2.50
N ALA A 351 -36.19 1.70 -3.74
CA ALA A 351 -36.44 0.80 -4.87
C ALA A 351 -37.88 0.25 -4.89
N ASN A 352 -38.05 -1.08 -4.78
CA ASN A 352 -39.34 -1.76 -4.83
C ASN A 352 -39.91 -2.12 -3.45
N ARG A 353 -39.34 -1.58 -2.35
CA ARG A 353 -39.73 -1.94 -0.98
C ARG A 353 -40.26 -0.73 -0.23
N ASN A 354 -41.38 -0.94 0.46
CA ASN A 354 -41.96 0.04 1.39
C ASN A 354 -41.55 -0.29 2.83
N PHE A 355 -41.33 0.76 3.61
CA PHE A 355 -41.01 0.76 5.02
C PHE A 355 -42.06 1.58 5.76
N TYR A 356 -42.61 1.02 6.83
CA TYR A 356 -43.55 1.71 7.71
C TYR A 356 -42.81 2.11 8.97
N LEU A 357 -42.65 3.41 9.20
CA LEU A 357 -41.80 3.96 10.26
C LEU A 357 -42.64 4.83 11.19
N ASP A 358 -42.27 4.89 12.48
CA ASP A 358 -43.04 5.59 13.52
C ASP A 358 -42.93 7.13 13.46
N LEU A 359 -42.07 7.67 12.60
CA LEU A 359 -41.92 9.11 12.41
C LEU A 359 -42.71 9.56 11.17
N GLU A 360 -43.51 10.62 11.32
CA GLU A 360 -44.19 11.25 10.19
C GLU A 360 -43.18 12.03 9.35
N GLY A 361 -43.11 11.71 8.06
CA GLY A 361 -42.18 12.32 7.11
C GLY A 361 -42.86 13.33 6.20
N GLU A 362 -42.10 14.31 5.73
CA GLU A 362 -42.53 15.21 4.66
C GLU A 362 -42.53 14.44 3.34
N VAL A 363 -43.68 14.38 2.66
CA VAL A 363 -43.80 13.69 1.37
C VAL A 363 -42.77 14.24 0.39
N ASP A 364 -42.18 13.35 -0.39
CA ASP A 364 -41.06 13.57 -1.31
C ASP A 364 -39.69 13.83 -0.68
N ALA A 365 -39.59 14.09 0.63
CA ALA A 365 -38.29 14.21 1.29
C ALA A 365 -37.61 12.84 1.45
N ILE A 366 -36.28 12.86 1.41
CA ILE A 366 -35.44 11.68 1.59
C ILE A 366 -34.91 11.67 3.02
N TYR A 367 -34.94 10.49 3.64
CA TYR A 367 -34.52 10.23 5.00
C TYR A 367 -33.51 9.09 5.02
N GLU A 368 -32.51 9.21 5.88
CA GLU A 368 -31.59 8.11 6.17
C GLU A 368 -32.16 7.29 7.32
N ILE A 369 -32.24 5.97 7.15
CA ILE A 369 -32.69 5.03 8.18
C ILE A 369 -31.59 4.06 8.59
N SER A 370 -31.64 3.61 9.85
CA SER A 370 -30.75 2.58 10.39
C SER A 370 -31.20 1.16 10.03
N SER A 371 -30.34 0.18 10.31
CA SER A 371 -30.66 -1.27 10.30
C SER A 371 -31.85 -1.67 11.17
N SER A 372 -32.18 -0.88 12.20
CA SER A 372 -33.37 -1.06 13.05
C SER A 372 -34.60 -0.28 12.55
N HIS A 373 -34.55 0.23 11.32
CA HIS A 373 -35.58 1.05 10.69
C HIS A 373 -35.96 2.29 11.52
N LYS A 374 -34.99 2.92 12.17
CA LYS A 374 -35.18 4.24 12.80
C LYS A 374 -34.70 5.33 11.86
N ILE A 375 -35.47 6.40 11.74
CA ILE A 375 -35.03 7.59 11.00
C ILE A 375 -33.90 8.26 11.78
N LEU A 376 -32.77 8.44 11.10
CA LEU A 376 -31.57 9.08 11.64
C LEU A 376 -31.57 10.57 11.34
N ARG A 377 -31.87 10.95 10.09
CA ARG A 377 -31.94 12.34 9.65
C ARG A 377 -32.63 12.48 8.30
N ARG A 378 -33.03 13.72 7.97
CA ARG A 378 -33.40 14.12 6.61
C ARG A 378 -32.13 14.33 5.77
N ARG A 379 -32.12 13.85 4.53
CA ARG A 379 -31.02 13.98 3.55
C ARG A 379 -31.35 15.07 2.54
N ILE A 380 -30.90 16.28 2.82
CA ILE A 380 -31.06 17.45 1.93
C ILE A 380 -30.05 17.44 0.77
N ASP A 381 -29.01 16.62 0.89
CA ASP A 381 -27.92 16.43 -0.08
C ASP A 381 -28.25 15.39 -1.16
N ARG A 382 -29.37 14.68 -1.04
CA ARG A 382 -29.80 13.63 -1.96
C ARG A 382 -31.01 14.08 -2.77
N ILE A 383 -31.03 13.68 -4.04
CA ILE A 383 -32.15 13.91 -4.97
C ILE A 383 -32.97 12.64 -5.24
N ALA A 384 -32.48 11.46 -4.84
CA ALA A 384 -33.14 10.17 -5.02
C ALA A 384 -32.91 9.27 -3.79
N PRO A 385 -33.85 8.37 -3.46
CA PRO A 385 -33.63 7.31 -2.48
C PRO A 385 -32.60 6.29 -2.99
N SER A 386 -32.18 5.38 -2.12
CA SER A 386 -31.27 4.30 -2.45
C SER A 386 -31.79 3.40 -3.57
N SER A 387 -30.85 2.92 -4.38
CA SER A 387 -31.10 2.02 -5.51
C SER A 387 -31.48 0.61 -5.06
N ALA A 388 -31.87 -0.26 -6.00
CA ALA A 388 -32.17 -1.66 -5.71
C ALA A 388 -30.92 -2.43 -5.21
N GLU A 389 -29.75 -2.13 -5.76
CA GLU A 389 -28.47 -2.72 -5.35
C GLU A 389 -28.04 -2.26 -3.95
N GLU A 390 -28.25 -0.97 -3.64
CA GLU A 390 -28.00 -0.43 -2.30
C GLU A 390 -28.96 -1.02 -1.27
N LEU A 391 -30.23 -1.23 -1.64
CA LEU A 391 -31.22 -1.91 -0.80
C LEU A 391 -30.81 -3.35 -0.51
N GLU A 392 -30.42 -4.12 -1.54
CA GLU A 392 -29.95 -5.51 -1.36
C GLU A 392 -28.74 -5.56 -0.43
N THR A 393 -27.75 -4.70 -0.68
CA THR A 393 -26.56 -4.56 0.16
C THR A 393 -26.93 -4.24 1.60
N PHE A 394 -27.88 -3.31 1.83
CA PHE A 394 -28.36 -2.95 3.16
C PHE A 394 -29.04 -4.12 3.88
N LEU A 395 -29.87 -4.90 3.18
CA LEU A 395 -30.57 -6.04 3.76
C LEU A 395 -29.60 -7.16 4.14
N THR A 396 -28.73 -7.57 3.21
CA THR A 396 -27.68 -8.57 3.48
C THR A 396 -26.79 -8.12 4.64
N SER A 397 -26.41 -6.84 4.65
CA SER A 397 -25.62 -6.26 5.75
C SER A 397 -26.39 -6.31 7.08
N THR A 398 -27.67 -5.95 7.09
CA THR A 398 -28.46 -5.96 8.34
C THR A 398 -28.61 -7.37 8.92
N GLU A 399 -28.88 -8.37 8.07
CA GLU A 399 -28.98 -9.77 8.48
C GLU A 399 -27.69 -10.29 9.10
N LEU A 400 -26.56 -10.06 8.42
CA LEU A 400 -25.24 -10.46 8.90
C LEU A 400 -24.87 -9.75 10.21
N LEU A 401 -25.26 -8.48 10.40
CA LEU A 401 -24.92 -7.70 11.59
C LEU A 401 -25.65 -8.26 12.81
N ASN A 402 -26.92 -8.62 12.63
CA ASN A 402 -27.74 -9.25 13.65
C ASN A 402 -27.21 -10.65 14.03
N ALA A 403 -26.74 -11.43 13.05
CA ALA A 403 -26.10 -12.72 13.30
C ALA A 403 -24.82 -12.55 14.15
N CYS A 404 -23.96 -11.58 13.82
CA CYS A 404 -22.78 -11.29 14.62
C CYS A 404 -23.15 -10.86 16.05
N GLN A 405 -24.11 -9.95 16.23
CA GLN A 405 -24.53 -9.48 17.57
C GLN A 405 -25.12 -10.59 18.45
N SER A 406 -25.83 -11.57 17.87
CA SER A 406 -26.37 -12.73 18.61
C SER A 406 -25.30 -13.69 19.15
N THR A 407 -24.06 -13.55 18.71
CA THR A 407 -22.93 -14.37 19.17
C THR A 407 -22.24 -13.77 20.41
N PHE A 408 -22.59 -12.52 20.78
CA PHE A 408 -22.02 -11.78 21.91
C PHE A 408 -22.99 -11.57 23.09
N SER A 409 -24.18 -12.17 23.05
CA SER A 409 -25.20 -12.09 24.11
C SER A 409 -25.30 -13.35 24.95
#